data_AF-Q5RFH0-F1
#
_entry.id   AF-Q5RFH0-F1
#
_cell.length_a   1.000
_cell.length_b   1.000
_cell.length_c   1.000
_cell.angle_alpha   90.00
_cell.angle_beta   90.00
_cell.angle_gamma   90.00
#
_symmetry.space_group_name_H-M   'P 1'
#
loop_
_entity.id
_entity.type
_entity.pdbx_description
1 polymer ?
#
loop_
_entity_poly.entity_id
_entity_poly.type
_entity_poly.pdbx_seq_one_letter_code
_entity_poly.pdbx_strand_id
1 'polypeptide(L)'
;MAQFVRNLVEKTPALVNAAVTYSKPRLATFWYYAKVELVPPTPAEIPRAIQGLKKIVNSAQTGSFKQLTVKEAVLNGLVATEVLMWFYVGEIIGKRGIIGYDV
;
A
#
# COMPACT_ATOMS: atom_id res chain seq x y z
N MET A 1 14.35 25.42 35.61
CA MET A 1 13.65 24.30 34.93
C MET A 1 12.14 24.50 34.75
N ALA A 2 11.39 24.92 35.77
CA ALA A 2 9.92 25.05 35.66
C ALA A 2 9.42 25.97 34.52
N GLN A 3 10.06 27.13 34.30
CA GLN A 3 9.68 28.05 33.22
C GLN A 3 9.94 27.47 31.82
N PHE A 4 11.06 26.76 31.62
CA PHE A 4 11.36 26.10 30.35
C PHE A 4 10.33 25.01 30.03
N VAL A 5 9.96 24.19 31.02
CA VAL A 5 8.91 23.18 30.87
C VAL A 5 7.56 23.83 30.55
N ARG A 6 7.19 24.93 31.22
CA ARG A 6 5.96 25.68 30.90
C ARG A 6 5.97 26.22 29.47
N ASN A 7 7.06 26.86 29.04
CA ASN A 7 7.19 27.37 27.67
C ASN A 7 7.13 26.25 26.62
N LEU A 8 7.66 25.07 26.92
CA LEU A 8 7.53 23.90 26.03
C LEU A 8 6.06 23.45 25.95
N VAL A 9 5.40 23.28 27.09
CA VAL A 9 3.98 22.90 27.15
C VAL A 9 3.10 23.91 26.40
N GLU A 10 3.38 25.20 26.51
CA GLU A 10 2.66 26.25 25.78
C GLU A 10 2.92 26.23 24.26
N LYS A 11 4.12 25.82 23.83
CA LYS A 11 4.46 25.67 22.40
C LYS A 11 3.97 24.34 21.81
N THR A 12 3.72 23.32 22.62
CA THR A 12 3.25 22.00 22.17
C THR A 12 1.99 22.10 21.31
N PRO A 13 0.90 22.80 21.72
CA PRO A 13 -0.28 22.99 20.87
C PRO A 13 0.03 23.66 19.54
N ALA A 14 0.93 24.65 19.52
CA ALA A 14 1.31 25.34 18.28
C ALA A 14 2.05 24.38 17.32
N LEU A 15 2.96 23.54 17.83
CA LEU A 15 3.65 22.52 17.05
C LEU A 15 2.68 21.44 16.53
N VAL A 16 1.74 20.98 17.35
CA VAL A 16 0.71 20.01 16.92
C VAL A 16 -0.17 20.62 15.82
N ASN A 17 -0.60 21.87 15.97
CA ASN A 17 -1.38 22.57 14.94
C ASN A 17 -0.58 22.76 13.64
N ALA A 18 0.71 23.09 13.74
CA ALA A 18 1.60 23.15 12.59
C ALA A 18 1.74 21.78 11.90
N ALA A 19 1.87 20.70 12.66
CA ALA A 19 1.93 19.34 12.11
C ALA A 19 0.61 18.92 11.44
N VAL A 20 -0.54 19.26 12.03
CA VAL A 20 -1.87 18.99 11.46
C VAL A 20 -2.08 19.77 10.16
N THR A 21 -1.79 21.07 10.16
CA THR A 21 -1.93 21.92 8.97
C THR A 21 -1.01 21.46 7.83
N TYR A 22 0.20 21.01 8.14
CA TYR A 22 1.13 20.43 7.17
C TYR A 22 0.68 19.07 6.63
N SER A 23 0.13 18.21 7.49
CA SER A 23 -0.27 16.84 7.13
C SER A 23 -1.60 16.78 6.40
N LYS A 24 -2.55 17.67 6.72
CA LYS A 24 -3.91 17.67 6.15
C LYS A 24 -3.95 17.65 4.62
N PRO A 25 -3.26 18.53 3.86
CA PRO A 25 -3.31 18.48 2.40
C PRO A 25 -2.67 17.21 1.83
N ARG A 26 -1.63 16.67 2.48
CA ARG A 26 -0.96 15.43 2.04
C ARG A 26 -1.86 14.20 2.21
N LEU A 27 -2.52 14.12 3.37
CA LEU A 27 -3.50 13.07 3.64
C LEU A 27 -4.72 13.18 2.72
N ALA A 28 -5.14 14.39 2.35
CA ALA A 28 -6.21 14.59 1.38
C ALA A 28 -5.83 14.04 0.00
N THR A 29 -4.61 14.30 -0.48
CA THR A 29 -4.10 13.73 -1.73
C THR A 29 -3.99 12.20 -1.65
N PHE A 30 -3.46 11.66 -0.55
CA PHE A 30 -3.40 10.22 -0.33
C PHE A 30 -4.80 9.59 -0.36
N TRP A 31 -5.76 10.19 0.34
CA TRP A 31 -7.14 9.71 0.40
C TRP A 31 -7.84 9.74 -0.95
N TYR A 32 -7.58 10.76 -1.76
CA TYR A 32 -8.13 10.87 -3.11
C TYR A 32 -7.76 9.66 -3.98
N TYR A 33 -6.49 9.24 -4.00
CA TYR A 33 -6.04 8.07 -4.75
C TYR A 33 -6.44 6.75 -4.08
N ALA A 34 -6.28 6.66 -2.75
CA ALA A 34 -6.63 5.44 -2.01
C ALA A 34 -8.10 5.04 -2.19
N LYS A 35 -9.01 6.02 -2.32
CA LYS A 35 -10.45 5.78 -2.54
C LYS A 35 -10.75 5.07 -3.86
N VAL A 36 -9.91 5.23 -4.88
CA VAL A 36 -10.13 4.64 -6.21
C VAL A 36 -9.18 3.50 -6.55
N GLU A 37 -7.97 3.47 -5.97
CA GLU A 37 -6.96 2.45 -6.28
C GLU A 37 -6.88 1.33 -5.23
N LEU A 38 -7.22 1.61 -3.97
CA LEU A 38 -7.13 0.65 -2.85
C LEU A 38 -8.49 0.17 -2.35
N VAL A 39 -9.55 0.44 -3.11
CA VAL A 39 -10.91 -0.02 -2.77
C VAL A 39 -11.02 -1.52 -3.02
N PRO A 40 -11.71 -2.28 -2.14
CA PRO A 40 -12.06 -3.66 -2.44
C PRO A 40 -12.84 -3.73 -3.76
N PRO A 41 -12.50 -4.66 -4.67
CA PRO A 41 -13.16 -4.78 -5.95
C PRO A 41 -14.63 -5.14 -5.77
N THR A 42 -15.46 -4.68 -6.70
CA THR A 42 -16.86 -5.11 -6.78
C THR A 42 -16.95 -6.57 -7.26
N PRO A 43 -17.96 -7.36 -6.84
CA PRO A 43 -18.11 -8.73 -7.32
C PRO A 43 -18.17 -8.88 -8.85
N ALA A 44 -18.61 -7.82 -9.56
CA ALA A 44 -18.66 -7.78 -11.02
C ALA A 44 -17.27 -7.75 -11.68
N GLU A 45 -16.21 -7.39 -10.96
CA GLU A 45 -14.84 -7.34 -11.47
C GLU A 45 -14.12 -8.69 -11.34
N ILE A 46 -14.60 -9.58 -10.45
CA ILE A 46 -14.01 -10.91 -10.22
C ILE A 46 -13.96 -11.74 -11.52
N PRO A 47 -15.04 -11.84 -12.33
CA PRO A 47 -14.97 -12.55 -13.61
C PRO A 47 -13.92 -11.99 -14.57
N ARG A 48 -13.71 -10.66 -14.58
CA ARG A 48 -12.68 -10.02 -15.41
C ARG A 48 -11.28 -10.37 -14.93
N ALA A 49 -11.05 -10.38 -13.61
CA ALA A 49 -9.78 -10.82 -13.03
C ALA A 49 -9.46 -12.29 -13.36
N ILE A 50 -10.45 -13.18 -13.28
CA ILE A 50 -10.31 -14.59 -13.65
C ILE A 50 -9.97 -14.72 -15.15
N GLN A 51 -10.62 -13.94 -16.02
CA GLN A 51 -10.28 -13.91 -17.45
C GLN A 51 -8.85 -13.42 -17.68
N GLY A 52 -8.38 -12.41 -16.94
CA GLY A 52 -6.99 -11.95 -16.96
C GLY A 52 -6.01 -13.07 -16.59
N LEU A 53 -6.28 -13.81 -15.51
CA LEU A 53 -5.47 -14.95 -15.10
C LEU A 53 -5.43 -16.05 -16.19
N LYS A 54 -6.57 -16.37 -16.81
CA LYS A 54 -6.61 -17.33 -17.93
C LYS A 54 -5.72 -16.91 -19.10
N LYS A 55 -5.66 -15.62 -19.44
CA LYS A 55 -4.76 -15.11 -20.49
C LYS A 55 -3.28 -15.30 -20.13
N ILE A 56 -2.92 -15.07 -18.87
CA ILE A 56 -1.55 -15.29 -18.37
C ILE A 56 -1.18 -16.77 -18.49
N VAL A 57 -2.06 -17.68 -18.05
CA VAL A 57 -1.87 -19.13 -18.17
C VAL A 57 -1.72 -19.55 -19.63
N ASN A 58 -2.58 -19.05 -20.53
CA ASN A 58 -2.47 -19.34 -21.96
C ASN A 58 -1.15 -18.82 -22.54
N SER A 59 -0.70 -17.61 -22.16
CA SER A 59 0.59 -17.04 -22.60
C SER A 59 1.79 -17.89 -22.13
N ALA A 60 1.70 -18.45 -20.92
CA ALA A 60 2.69 -19.39 -20.40
C ALA A 60 2.70 -20.71 -21.20
N GLN A 61 1.53 -21.25 -21.54
CA GLN A 61 1.38 -22.50 -22.31
C GLN A 61 1.86 -22.36 -23.76
N THR A 62 1.57 -21.25 -24.43
CA THR A 62 2.00 -21.00 -25.83
C THR A 62 3.46 -20.58 -25.93
N GLY A 63 4.09 -20.19 -24.82
CA GLY A 63 5.44 -19.65 -24.81
C GLY A 63 5.55 -18.18 -25.25
N SER A 64 4.42 -17.48 -25.47
CA SER A 64 4.44 -16.07 -25.89
C SER A 64 5.06 -15.15 -24.85
N PHE A 65 5.11 -15.56 -23.57
CA PHE A 65 5.82 -14.81 -22.52
C PHE A 65 7.31 -14.56 -22.84
N LYS A 66 7.92 -15.38 -23.72
CA LYS A 66 9.32 -15.20 -24.15
C LYS A 66 9.52 -14.00 -25.07
N GLN A 67 8.44 -13.43 -25.61
CA GLN A 67 8.47 -12.23 -26.47
C GLN A 67 8.39 -10.93 -25.66
N LEU A 68 8.25 -11.01 -24.33
CA LEU A 68 8.23 -9.84 -23.46
C LEU A 68 9.62 -9.19 -23.43
N THR A 69 9.64 -7.86 -23.45
CA THR A 69 10.86 -7.10 -23.20
C THR A 69 11.29 -7.23 -21.75
N VAL A 70 12.59 -7.07 -21.47
CA VAL A 70 13.11 -7.12 -20.09
C VAL A 70 12.43 -6.07 -19.21
N LYS A 71 12.12 -4.88 -19.76
CA LYS A 71 11.39 -3.82 -19.05
C LYS A 71 10.01 -4.29 -18.58
N GLU A 72 9.24 -4.96 -19.44
CA GLU A 72 7.92 -5.49 -19.09
C GLU A 72 8.01 -6.62 -18.07
N ALA A 73 8.98 -7.51 -18.24
CA ALA A 73 9.22 -8.59 -17.27
C ALA A 73 9.55 -8.06 -15.87
N VAL A 74 10.42 -7.04 -15.79
CA VAL A 74 10.75 -6.38 -14.51
C VAL A 74 9.54 -5.68 -13.92
N LEU A 75 8.76 -4.95 -14.71
CA LEU A 75 7.53 -4.29 -14.24
C LEU A 75 6.54 -5.30 -13.65
N ASN A 76 6.27 -6.40 -14.36
CA ASN A 76 5.38 -7.46 -13.87
C ASN A 76 5.92 -8.11 -12.59
N GLY A 77 7.24 -8.29 -12.49
CA GLY A 77 7.90 -8.80 -11.27
C GLY A 77 7.75 -7.85 -10.07
N LEU A 78 7.85 -6.54 -10.28
CA LEU A 78 7.63 -5.54 -9.23
C LEU A 78 6.19 -5.55 -8.73
N VAL A 79 5.21 -5.61 -9.64
CA VAL A 79 3.79 -5.74 -9.27
C VAL A 79 3.52 -7.05 -8.51
N ALA A 80 4.11 -8.17 -8.96
CA ALA A 80 3.97 -9.44 -8.24
C ALA A 80 4.59 -9.37 -6.84
N THR A 81 5.71 -8.67 -6.68
CA THR A 81 6.35 -8.45 -5.38
C THR A 81 5.47 -7.57 -4.49
N GLU A 82 4.87 -6.51 -5.02
CA GLU A 82 3.92 -5.66 -4.28
C GLU A 82 2.74 -6.46 -3.73
N VAL A 83 2.12 -7.32 -4.56
CA VAL A 83 1.01 -8.19 -4.13
C VAL A 83 1.46 -9.18 -3.05
N LEU A 84 2.68 -9.71 -3.15
CA LEU A 84 3.26 -10.58 -2.13
C LEU A 84 3.54 -9.84 -0.82
N MET A 85 3.94 -8.57 -0.87
CA MET A 85 4.08 -7.75 0.34
C MET A 85 2.73 -7.48 1.03
N TRP A 86 1.64 -7.33 0.27
CA TRP A 86 0.29 -7.23 0.84
C TRP A 86 -0.12 -8.46 1.66
N PHE A 87 0.35 -9.66 1.27
CA PHE A 87 0.16 -10.86 2.09
C PHE A 87 0.85 -10.73 3.47
N TYR A 88 2.10 -10.26 3.51
CA TYR A 88 2.81 -10.02 4.78
C TYR A 88 2.23 -8.88 5.61
N VAL A 89 1.65 -7.85 4.98
CA VAL A 89 0.85 -6.84 5.69
C VAL A 89 -0.35 -7.49 6.38
N GLY A 90 -1.02 -8.45 5.70
CA GLY A 90 -2.06 -9.28 6.30
C GLY A 90 -1.55 -10.11 7.49
N GLU A 91 -0.35 -10.70 7.40
CA GLU A 91 0.28 -11.41 8.51
C GLU A 91 0.58 -10.48 9.70
N ILE A 92 1.05 -9.26 9.45
CA ILE A 92 1.26 -8.23 10.49
C ILE A 92 -0.03 -7.90 11.24
N ILE A 93 -1.14 -7.76 10.50
CA ILE A 93 -2.46 -7.55 11.10
C ILE A 93 -2.90 -8.79 11.90
N GLY A 94 -2.70 -9.98 11.35
CA GLY A 94 -3.09 -11.25 11.97
C GLY A 94 -2.33 -11.55 13.27
N LYS A 95 -1.01 -11.33 13.29
CA LYS A 95 -0.15 -11.51 14.47
C LYS A 95 -0.23 -10.37 15.48
N ARG A 96 -0.83 -9.24 15.10
CA ARG A 96 -1.00 -8.02 15.93
C ARG A 96 0.31 -7.38 16.40
N GLY A 97 1.38 -7.53 15.62
CA GLY A 97 2.69 -6.98 15.94
C GLY A 97 3.47 -6.66 14.67
N ILE A 98 4.32 -5.64 14.70
CA ILE A 98 5.18 -5.31 13.56
C ILE A 98 6.37 -6.28 13.50
N ILE A 99 6.91 -6.65 14.67
CA ILE A 99 8.10 -7.49 14.81
C ILE A 99 7.70 -8.77 15.54
N GLY A 100 8.00 -9.93 14.93
CA GLY A 100 7.78 -11.25 15.54
C GLY A 100 6.32 -11.58 15.87
N TYR A 101 6.14 -12.69 16.56
CA TYR A 101 4.92 -13.03 17.30
C TYR A 101 5.14 -12.69 18.77
N ASP A 102 4.08 -12.28 19.46
CA ASP A 102 4.07 -12.08 20.90
C ASP A 102 3.86 -13.44 21.59
N VAL A 103 4.96 -14.16 21.83
CA VAL A 103 5.00 -15.50 22.44
C VAL A 103 5.63 -15.48 23.82
#